data_AF-A0A941YAQ9-F1
#
_entry.id   AF-A0A941YAQ9-F1
#
_cell.length_a   1.000
_cell.length_b   1.000
_cell.length_c   1.000
_cell.angle_alpha   90.00
_cell.angle_beta   90.00
_cell.angle_gamma   90.00
#
_symmetry.space_group_name_H-M   'P 1'
#
loop_
_entity.id
_entity.type
_entity.pdbx_description
1 polymer ?
#
loop_
_entity_poly.entity_id
_entity_poly.type
_entity_poly.pdbx_seq_one_letter_code
_entity_poly.pdbx_strand_id
1 'polypeptide(L)'
;MLQEIAQEPRDMAKLFRGEEVAGAGTEAYFKKMRKEKAEWTTLAECERVLEFNLDLLLKAIRTFPTERLEESVLEPWGYETTYKDLILYQYWNTTWHTGQVAYIQTLLGDRKSY
;
A
#
# COMPACT_ATOMS: atom_id res chain seq x y z
N MET A 1 -1.20 7.24 -7.82
CA MET A 1 -2.37 6.34 -7.79
C MET A 1 -1.97 4.90 -8.08
N LEU A 2 -1.94 4.40 -9.32
CA LEU A 2 -1.69 2.95 -9.54
C LEU A 2 -0.32 2.46 -9.04
N GLN A 3 0.75 3.21 -9.33
CA GLN A 3 2.10 2.90 -8.82
C GLN A 3 2.18 2.93 -7.28
N GLU A 4 1.34 3.73 -6.63
CA GLU A 4 1.30 3.87 -5.18
C GLU A 4 0.58 2.68 -4.55
N ILE A 5 -0.61 2.35 -5.05
CA ILE A 5 -1.37 1.14 -4.69
C ILE A 5 -0.50 -0.11 -4.90
N ALA A 6 0.29 -0.16 -5.97
CA ALA A 6 1.18 -1.28 -6.27
C ALA A 6 2.35 -1.41 -5.29
N GLN A 7 2.86 -0.31 -4.75
CA GLN A 7 4.07 -0.31 -3.92
C GLN A 7 3.79 -0.61 -2.44
N GLU A 8 2.73 -0.04 -1.90
CA GLU A 8 2.44 -0.06 -0.46
C GLU A 8 2.29 -1.44 0.19
N PRO A 9 1.66 -2.46 -0.44
CA PRO A 9 1.51 -3.76 0.19
C PRO A 9 2.85 -4.38 0.62
N ARG A 10 3.94 -4.07 -0.11
CA ARG A 10 5.29 -4.52 0.22
C ARG A 10 5.73 -4.06 1.59
N ASP A 11 5.60 -2.76 1.87
CA ASP A 11 6.11 -2.18 3.11
C ASP A 11 5.21 -2.55 4.29
N MET A 12 3.90 -2.71 4.07
CA MET A 12 3.00 -3.30 5.06
C MET A 12 3.40 -4.75 5.38
N ALA A 13 3.75 -5.55 4.38
CA ALA A 13 4.19 -6.92 4.60
C ALA A 13 5.46 -7.00 5.44
N LYS A 14 6.36 -6.02 5.35
CA LYS A 14 7.55 -5.92 6.20
C LYS A 14 7.17 -5.72 7.67
N LEU A 15 6.22 -4.83 7.95
CA LEU A 15 5.74 -4.58 9.31
C LEU A 15 5.18 -5.86 9.94
N PHE A 16 4.31 -6.59 9.24
CA PHE A 16 3.77 -7.88 9.72
C PHE A 16 4.85 -8.95 9.94
N ARG A 17 5.99 -8.86 9.24
CA ARG A 17 7.13 -9.76 9.45
C ARG A 17 8.11 -9.28 10.53
N GLY A 18 7.83 -8.15 11.17
CA GLY A 18 8.72 -7.54 12.17
C GLY A 18 10.01 -6.97 11.55
N GLU A 19 10.00 -6.70 10.24
CA GLU A 19 11.13 -6.11 9.55
C GLU A 19 11.14 -4.59 9.71
N GLU A 20 12.32 -4.03 9.91
CA GLU A 20 12.49 -2.58 9.94
C GLU A 20 12.32 -1.98 8.54
N VAL A 21 11.48 -0.94 8.43
CA VAL A 21 11.36 -0.13 7.21
C VAL A 21 12.38 1.01 7.29
N ALA A 22 13.62 0.71 6.91
CA ALA A 22 14.75 1.64 7.02
C ALA A 22 14.44 3.03 6.43
N GLY A 23 14.57 4.05 7.27
CA GLY A 23 14.34 5.45 6.89
C GLY A 23 12.86 5.84 6.76
N ALA A 24 11.92 5.02 7.23
CA ALA A 24 10.51 5.37 7.34
C ALA A 24 10.29 6.82 7.81
N GLY A 25 9.37 7.54 7.16
CA GLY A 25 9.02 8.92 7.46
C GLY A 25 10.04 9.97 7.01
N THR A 26 11.19 9.57 6.44
CA THR A 26 12.23 10.51 5.99
C THR A 26 12.09 10.89 4.51
N GLU A 27 12.59 12.08 4.13
CA GLU A 27 12.64 12.50 2.72
C GLU A 27 13.47 11.54 1.85
N ALA A 28 14.51 10.92 2.41
CA ALA A 28 15.30 9.92 1.71
C ALA A 28 14.48 8.68 1.34
N TYR A 29 13.62 8.22 2.27
CA TYR A 29 12.69 7.14 2.02
C TYR A 29 11.68 7.52 0.95
N PHE A 30 11.03 8.67 1.05
CA PHE A 30 10.08 9.13 0.04
C PHE A 30 10.73 9.30 -1.35
N LYS A 31 11.97 9.79 -1.41
CA LYS A 31 12.74 9.90 -2.65
C LYS A 31 13.03 8.53 -3.27
N LYS A 32 13.41 7.53 -2.46
CA LYS A 32 13.60 6.15 -2.90
C LYS A 32 12.30 5.58 -3.46
N MET A 33 11.20 5.74 -2.73
CA MET A 33 9.87 5.26 -3.13
C MET A 33 9.43 5.85 -4.48
N ARG A 34 9.62 7.17 -4.67
CA ARG A 34 9.31 7.85 -5.94
C ARG A 34 10.19 7.34 -7.09
N LYS A 35 11.48 7.10 -6.84
CA LYS A 35 12.40 6.56 -7.84
C LYS A 35 11.96 5.16 -8.30
N GLU A 36 11.65 4.27 -7.38
CA GLU A 36 11.17 2.91 -7.69
C GLU A 36 9.87 2.95 -8.50
N LYS A 37 8.90 3.77 -8.07
CA LYS A 37 7.62 3.91 -8.79
C LYS A 37 7.79 4.38 -10.23
N ALA A 38 8.76 5.26 -10.48
CA ALA A 38 9.04 5.79 -11.81
C ALA A 38 9.52 4.73 -12.81
N GLU A 39 9.93 3.54 -12.35
CA GLU A 39 10.33 2.42 -13.20
C GLU A 39 9.13 1.66 -13.80
N TRP A 40 7.93 1.79 -13.22
CA TRP A 40 6.71 1.13 -13.72
C TRP A 40 5.93 2.09 -14.60
N THR A 41 6.23 2.07 -15.89
CA THR A 41 5.73 3.07 -16.85
C THR A 41 4.42 2.68 -17.52
N THR A 42 4.00 1.43 -17.36
CA THR A 42 2.77 0.89 -17.95
C THR A 42 1.79 0.38 -16.88
N LEU A 43 0.52 0.27 -17.28
CA LEU A 43 -0.52 -0.34 -16.44
C LEU A 43 -0.17 -1.79 -16.07
N ALA A 44 0.21 -2.60 -17.06
CA ALA A 44 0.56 -4.00 -16.86
C ALA A 44 1.75 -4.19 -15.89
N GLU A 45 2.72 -3.27 -15.90
CA GLU A 45 3.81 -3.29 -14.91
C GLU A 45 3.30 -2.99 -13.50
N CYS A 46 2.42 -2.00 -13.35
CA CYS A 46 1.81 -1.68 -12.06
C CYS A 46 0.97 -2.85 -11.53
N GLU A 47 0.18 -3.50 -12.39
CA GLU A 47 -0.63 -4.68 -12.03
C GLU A 47 0.24 -5.84 -11.59
N ARG A 48 1.29 -6.18 -12.36
CA ARG A 48 2.23 -7.25 -12.00
C ARG A 48 2.91 -6.98 -10.65
N VAL A 49 3.31 -5.74 -10.39
CA VAL A 49 3.94 -5.35 -9.12
C VAL A 49 2.93 -5.41 -7.97
N LEU A 50 1.70 -4.94 -8.19
CA LEU A 50 0.62 -5.01 -7.23
C LEU A 50 0.32 -6.46 -6.84
N GLU A 51 0.12 -7.35 -7.81
CA GLU A 51 -0.17 -8.77 -7.57
C GLU A 51 0.94 -9.43 -6.74
N PHE A 52 2.20 -9.19 -7.11
CA PHE A 52 3.35 -9.71 -6.37
C PHE A 52 3.38 -9.20 -4.94
N ASN A 53 3.21 -7.90 -4.72
CA ASN A 53 3.25 -7.30 -3.39
C ASN A 53 2.03 -7.68 -2.53
N LEU A 54 0.85 -7.84 -3.15
CA LEU A 54 -0.35 -8.34 -2.48
C LEU A 54 -0.14 -9.77 -1.96
N ASP A 55 0.47 -10.64 -2.76
CA ASP A 55 0.79 -12.00 -2.31
C ASP A 55 1.71 -11.98 -1.08
N LEU A 56 2.72 -11.11 -1.06
CA LEU A 56 3.59 -10.91 0.12
C LEU A 56 2.80 -10.46 1.35
N LEU A 57 1.91 -9.48 1.19
CA LEU A 57 1.10 -8.95 2.28
C LEU A 57 0.11 -10.00 2.81
N LEU A 58 -0.62 -10.66 1.91
CA LEU A 58 -1.60 -11.68 2.28
C LEU A 58 -0.94 -12.85 3.01
N LYS A 59 0.24 -13.27 2.57
CA LYS A 59 1.04 -14.28 3.29
C LYS A 59 1.41 -13.79 4.69
N ALA A 60 1.93 -12.58 4.81
CA ALA A 60 2.33 -12.01 6.09
C ALA A 60 1.16 -11.88 7.08
N ILE A 61 0.00 -11.39 6.62
CA ILE A 61 -1.23 -11.27 7.42
C ILE A 61 -1.72 -12.65 7.88
N ARG A 62 -1.78 -13.64 6.97
CA ARG A 62 -2.26 -15.00 7.29
C ARG A 62 -1.41 -15.72 8.33
N THR A 63 -0.12 -15.43 8.37
CA THR A 63 0.81 -16.01 9.34
C THR A 63 0.96 -15.18 10.60
N PHE A 64 0.30 -14.02 10.69
CA PHE A 64 0.48 -13.11 11.82
C PHE A 64 -0.24 -13.65 13.07
N PRO A 65 0.43 -13.69 14.23
CA PRO A 65 -0.17 -14.16 15.49
C PRO A 65 -1.34 -13.27 15.92
N THR A 66 -2.49 -13.89 16.19
CA THR A 66 -3.74 -13.18 16.51
C THR A 66 -3.63 -12.39 17.81
N GLU A 67 -2.88 -12.90 18.79
CA GLU A 67 -2.63 -12.29 20.09
C GLU A 67 -1.87 -10.96 19.98
N ARG A 68 -1.20 -10.69 18.84
CA ARG A 68 -0.45 -9.46 18.60
C ARG A 68 -1.22 -8.40 17.82
N LEU A 69 -2.48 -8.67 17.43
CA LEU A 69 -3.26 -7.75 16.59
C LEU A 69 -3.53 -6.39 17.26
N GLU A 70 -3.63 -6.36 18.58
CA GLU A 70 -3.87 -5.12 19.34
C GLU A 70 -2.55 -4.37 19.66
N GLU A 71 -1.38 -4.90 19.28
CA GLU A 71 -0.11 -4.19 19.44
C GLU A 71 -0.03 -2.99 18.50
N SER A 72 0.57 -1.90 19.00
CA SER A 72 0.87 -0.72 18.20
C SER A 72 2.06 -0.97 17.26
N VAL A 73 1.99 -0.35 16.08
CA VAL A 73 3.05 -0.35 15.08
C VAL A 73 3.17 1.05 14.48
N LEU A 74 4.40 1.51 14.26
CA LEU A 74 4.68 2.75 13.56
C LEU A 74 4.65 2.49 12.05
N GLU A 75 3.74 3.13 11.35
CA GLU A 75 3.66 3.07 9.90
C GLU A 75 4.85 3.78 9.24
N PRO A 76 5.22 3.41 8.00
CA PRO A 76 6.32 4.03 7.26
C PRO A 76 6.15 5.54 7.01
N TRP A 77 4.97 6.09 7.29
CA TRP A 77 4.60 7.49 7.10
C TRP A 77 4.69 8.31 8.39
N GLY A 78 5.01 7.67 9.52
CA GLY A 78 5.21 8.33 10.82
C GLY A 78 3.97 8.37 11.72
N TYR A 79 2.91 7.61 11.40
CA TYR A 79 1.72 7.48 12.23
C TYR A 79 1.72 6.15 12.98
N GLU A 80 1.30 6.15 14.25
CA GLU A 80 1.08 4.92 15.00
C GLU A 80 -0.34 4.39 14.74
N THR A 81 -0.46 3.07 14.59
CA THR A 81 -1.71 2.34 14.40
C THR A 81 -1.64 0.99 15.11
N THR A 82 -2.72 0.20 15.09
CA THR A 82 -2.70 -1.21 15.55
C THR A 82 -2.50 -2.16 14.37
N TYR A 83 -1.92 -3.35 14.59
CA TYR A 83 -1.84 -4.36 13.53
C TYR A 83 -3.23 -4.76 13.00
N LYS A 84 -4.25 -4.73 13.86
CA LYS A 84 -5.65 -4.95 13.51
C LYS A 84 -6.16 -3.94 12.48
N ASP A 85 -5.90 -2.66 12.68
CA ASP A 85 -6.29 -1.61 11.73
C ASP A 85 -5.43 -1.67 10.47
N LEU A 86 -4.14 -2.01 10.62
CA LEU A 86 -3.20 -2.16 9.51
C LEU A 86 -3.62 -3.23 8.49
N ILE A 87 -4.31 -4.29 8.90
CA ILE A 87 -4.86 -5.31 7.98
C ILE A 87 -5.80 -4.68 6.95
N LEU A 88 -6.56 -3.66 7.35
CA LEU A 88 -7.53 -2.98 6.49
C LEU A 88 -6.91 -1.88 5.64
N TYR A 89 -5.64 -1.53 5.87
CA TYR A 89 -4.98 -0.41 5.22
C TYR A 89 -4.99 -0.53 3.69
N GLN A 90 -4.62 -1.70 3.15
CA GLN A 90 -4.59 -1.90 1.70
C GLN A 90 -5.98 -1.76 1.06
N TYR A 91 -7.02 -2.25 1.75
CA TYR A 91 -8.40 -2.11 1.31
C TYR A 91 -8.82 -0.64 1.29
N TRP A 92 -8.54 0.08 2.39
CA TRP A 92 -8.80 1.52 2.49
C TRP A 92 -8.08 2.30 1.37
N ASN A 93 -6.78 2.07 1.20
CA ASN A 93 -5.98 2.82 0.23
C ASN A 93 -6.44 2.56 -1.22
N THR A 94 -6.76 1.31 -1.55
CA THR A 94 -7.29 0.95 -2.87
C THR A 94 -8.66 1.61 -3.11
N THR A 95 -9.54 1.61 -2.11
CA THR A 95 -10.86 2.25 -2.20
C THR A 95 -10.73 3.76 -2.40
N TRP A 96 -9.84 4.40 -1.64
CA TRP A 96 -9.58 5.83 -1.73
C TRP A 96 -9.11 6.24 -3.13
N HIS A 97 -8.10 5.57 -3.68
CA HIS A 97 -7.59 5.89 -5.01
C HIS A 97 -8.55 5.49 -6.13
N THR A 98 -9.37 4.46 -5.95
CA THR A 98 -10.43 4.13 -6.92
C THR A 98 -11.44 5.28 -7.03
N GLY A 99 -11.79 5.92 -5.89
CA GLY A 99 -12.61 7.12 -5.88
C GLY A 99 -11.99 8.29 -6.67
N GLN A 100 -10.67 8.48 -6.56
CA GLN A 100 -9.96 9.51 -7.33
C GLN A 100 -10.02 9.25 -8.83
N VAL A 101 -9.84 8.00 -9.26
CA VAL A 101 -9.98 7.59 -10.66
C VAL A 101 -11.41 7.83 -11.16
N ALA A 102 -12.41 7.41 -10.40
CA ALA A 102 -13.83 7.61 -10.74
C ALA A 102 -14.18 9.10 -10.88
N TYR A 103 -13.61 9.95 -10.03
CA TYR A 103 -13.78 11.40 -10.13
C TYR A 103 -13.19 11.96 -11.43
N ILE A 104 -11.98 11.54 -11.80
CA ILE A 104 -11.34 11.96 -13.06
C ILE A 104 -12.15 11.49 -14.26
N GLN A 105 -12.64 10.25 -14.25
CA GLN A 105 -13.52 9.71 -15.30
C GLN A 105 -14.78 10.55 -15.49
N THR A 106 -15.40 10.96 -14.37
CA THR A 106 -16.57 11.85 -14.39
C THR A 106 -16.24 13.19 -15.04
N LEU A 107 -15.09 13.79 -14.72
CA LEU A 107 -14.64 15.04 -15.35
C LEU A 107 -14.38 14.89 -16.86
N LEU A 108 -13.96 13.71 -17.30
CA LEU A 108 -13.75 13.39 -18.72
C LEU A 108 -15.04 13.00 -19.46
N GLY A 109 -16.20 13.08 -18.79
CA GLY A 109 -17.51 12.83 -19.39
C GLY A 109 -17.93 11.36 -19.38
N ASP A 110 -17.14 10.46 -18.80
CA ASP A 110 -17.60 9.10 -18.51
C ASP A 110 -18.57 9.14 -17.33
N ARG A 111 -19.75 8.54 -17.53
CA ARG A 111 -20.85 8.52 -16.56
C ARG A 111 -21.14 7.13 -16.02
N LYS A 112 -20.35 6.13 -16.41
CA LYS A 112 -20.50 4.77 -15.90
C LYS A 112 -19.73 4.63 -14.59
N SER A 113 -20.42 4.25 -13.53
CA SER A 113 -19.81 3.76 -12.30
C SER A 113 -19.44 2.28 -12.48
N TYR A 114 -18.26 1.88 -12.00
CA TYR A 114 -17.90 0.46 -11.84
C TYR A 114 -18.70 -0.19 -10.71
#